data_AF-A0A2V8DT31-F1
#
_entry.id   AF-A0A2V8DT31-F1
#
_cell.length_a   1.000
_cell.length_b   1.000
_cell.length_c   1.000
_cell.angle_alpha   90.00
_cell.angle_beta   90.00
_cell.angle_gamma   90.00
#
_symmetry.space_group_name_H-M   'P 1'
#
loop_
_entity.id
_entity.type
_entity.pdbx_description
1 polymer ?
#
loop_
_entity_poly.entity_id
_entity_poly.type
_entity_poly.pdbx_seq_one_letter_code
_entity_poly.pdbx_strand_id
1 'polypeptide(L)' 'MDKRKYPTKVKVTDEQMRALNIKPHAFHGEWNYTIVPRTTQSLRPNKN' A
#
# COMPACT_ATOMS: atom_id res chain seq x y z
N MET A 1 5.81 26.67 8.09
CA MET A 1 4.50 26.00 8.23
C MET A 1 3.99 25.66 6.85
N ASP A 2 3.62 24.39 6.62
CA ASP A 2 3.06 23.95 5.33
C ASP A 2 1.63 24.51 5.16
N LYS A 3 1.36 25.12 4.00
CA LYS A 3 0.07 25.78 3.68
C LYS A 3 -0.79 24.96 2.70
N ARG A 4 -0.36 23.74 2.35
CA ARG A 4 -1.06 22.90 1.39
C ARG A 4 -2.43 22.45 1.91
N LYS A 5 -3.41 22.39 1.01
CA LYS A 5 -4.73 21.82 1.28
C LYS A 5 -4.67 20.32 1.00
N TYR A 6 -4.95 19.51 2.00
CA TYR A 6 -4.98 18.06 1.89
C TYR A 6 -6.43 17.58 1.81
N PRO A 7 -6.77 16.70 0.86
CA PRO A 7 -8.09 16.10 0.82
C PRO A 7 -8.32 15.30 2.11
N THR A 8 -9.54 15.36 2.63
CA THR A 8 -9.85 14.84 3.96
C THR A 8 -9.98 13.32 4.01
N LYS A 9 -10.37 12.68 2.90
CA LYS A 9 -10.68 11.25 2.86
C LYS A 9 -10.44 10.65 1.46
N VAL A 10 -10.04 9.39 1.46
CA VAL A 10 -10.08 8.49 0.29
C VAL A 10 -10.76 7.21 0.75
N LYS A 11 -11.80 6.76 0.04
CA LYS A 11 -12.45 5.48 0.33
C LYS A 11 -11.61 4.35 -0.27
N VAL A 12 -11.17 3.42 0.57
CA VAL A 12 -10.48 2.20 0.16
C VAL A 12 -11.42 1.03 0.39
N THR A 13 -11.61 0.19 -0.62
CA THR A 13 -12.47 -1.00 -0.50
C THR A 13 -11.73 -2.11 0.24
N ASP A 14 -12.48 -3.05 0.83
CA ASP A 14 -11.86 -4.20 1.49
C ASP A 14 -11.03 -5.05 0.53
N GLU A 15 -11.45 -5.14 -0.74
CA GLU A 15 -10.69 -5.80 -1.80
C GLU A 15 -9.34 -5.12 -2.03
N GLN A 16 -9.32 -3.79 -2.08
CA GLN A 16 -8.08 -3.02 -2.22
C GLN A 16 -7.16 -3.19 -1.02
N MET A 17 -7.70 -3.23 0.20
CA MET A 17 -6.92 -3.51 1.41
C MET A 17 -6.36 -4.93 1.42
N ARG A 18 -7.17 -5.94 1.07
CA ARG A 18 -6.75 -7.34 0.99
C ARG A 18 -5.69 -7.59 -0.08
N ALA A 19 -5.67 -6.79 -1.14
CA ALA A 19 -4.66 -6.88 -2.20
C ALA A 19 -3.27 -6.37 -1.78
N LEU A 20 -3.12 -5.76 -0.59
CA LEU A 20 -1.84 -5.30 -0.09
C LEU A 20 -1.00 -6.48 0.43
N ASN A 21 0.28 -6.51 0.05
CA ASN A 21 1.24 -7.48 0.55
C ASN A 21 1.88 -6.96 1.84
N ILE A 22 1.12 -6.99 2.93
CA ILE A 22 1.55 -6.50 4.25
C ILE A 22 2.15 -7.65 5.06
N LYS A 23 3.33 -7.41 5.64
CA LYS A 23 4.00 -8.31 6.57
C LYS A 23 4.12 -7.64 7.95
N PRO A 24 3.29 -8.03 8.93
CA PRO A 24 3.41 -7.55 10.30
C PRO A 24 4.75 -7.95 10.92
N HIS A 25 5.31 -7.09 11.75
CA HIS A 25 6.52 -7.40 12.53
C HIS A 25 6.15 -8.12 13.83
N ALA A 26 7.12 -8.82 14.43
CA ALA A 26 6.91 -9.52 15.70
C ALA A 26 6.65 -8.56 16.87
N PHE A 27 7.26 -7.37 16.84
CA PHE A 27 7.02 -6.32 17.83
C PHE A 27 5.92 -5.37 17.35
N HIS A 28 4.74 -5.45 17.94
CA HIS A 28 3.57 -4.62 17.62
C HIS A 28 3.22 -4.61 16.12
N GLY A 29 2.98 -5.77 15.52
CA GLY A 29 2.66 -5.91 14.10
C GLY A 29 1.44 -5.12 13.62
N GLU A 30 0.56 -4.74 14.54
CA GLU A 30 -0.59 -3.87 14.31
C GLU A 30 -0.19 -2.42 13.98
N TRP A 31 0.99 -1.98 14.41
CA TRP A 31 1.58 -0.68 14.08
C TRP A 31 2.78 -0.80 13.14
N ASN A 32 3.60 -1.82 13.35
CA ASN A 32 4.87 -2.03 12.68
C ASN A 32 4.74 -3.13 11.63
N TYR A 33 4.76 -2.73 10.37
CA TYR A 33 4.64 -3.67 9.26
C TYR A 33 5.45 -3.20 8.06
N THR A 34 5.73 -4.13 7.15
CA THR A 34 6.35 -3.86 5.85
C THR A 34 5.33 -4.07 4.75
N ILE A 35 5.17 -3.08 3.87
CA ILE A 35 4.43 -3.24 2.61
C ILE A 35 5.43 -3.63 1.53
N VAL A 36 5.32 -4.87 1.05
CA VAL A 36 6.17 -5.41 -0.02
C VAL A 36 5.56 -5.06 -1.38
N PRO A 37 6.35 -4.85 -2.45
CA PRO A 37 5.81 -4.69 -3.79
C PRO A 37 4.85 -5.81 -4.14
N ARG A 38 3.71 -5.44 -4.74
CA ARG A 38 2.82 -6.43 -5.37
C ARG A 38 3.56 -6.95 -6.61
N THR A 39 3.56 -8.25 -6.82
CA THR A 39 4.13 -8.90 -8.00
C THR A 39 3.22 -8.66 -9.21
N THR A 40 3.01 -7.40 -9.60
CA THR A 40 2.42 -7.02 -10.89
C THR A 40 3.45 -7.16 -12.03
N GLN A 41 4.22 -8.26 -12.04
CA GLN A 41 5.15 -8.52 -13.15
C GLN A 41 4.41 -8.91 -14.44
N SER A 42 3.11 -9.18 -14.39
CA SER A 42 2.31 -9.46 -15.60
C SER A 42 1.75 -8.22 -16.31
N LEU A 43 2.00 -7.00 -15.84
CA LEU A 43 1.56 -5.75 -16.51
C LEU A 43 2.71 -4.81 -16.89
N ARG A 44 3.96 -5.26 -16.82
CA ARG A 44 5.02 -4.56 -17.58
C ARG A 44 4.90 -5.02 -19.03
N PRO A 45 4.47 -4.17 -19.99
CA PRO A 45 4.68 -4.53 -21.39
C PRO A 45 6.18 -4.71 -21.58
N ASN A 46 6.56 -5.84 -22.17
CA ASN A 46 7.92 -6.13 -22.55
C ASN A 46 8.43 -4.96 -23.42
N LYS A 47 9.48 -4.27 -22.98
CA LYS A 47 10.07 -3.18 -23.75
C LYS A 47 11.16 -3.80 -24.62
N ASN A 48 10.87 -3.90 -25.92
CA ASN A 48 11.82 -4.27 -26.96
C ASN A 48 13.06 -3.37 -26.92
#